data_AF-A0AAW1HWX6-F1
#
_entry.id   AF-A0AAW1HWX6-F1
#
_cell.length_a   1.000
_cell.length_b   1.000
_cell.length_c   1.000
_cell.angle_alpha   90.00
_cell.angle_beta   90.00
_cell.angle_gamma   90.00
#
_symmetry.space_group_name_H-M   'P 1'
#
loop_
_entity.id
_entity.type
_entity.pdbx_description
1 polymer ?
#
loop_
_entity_poly.entity_id
_entity_poly.type
_entity_poly.pdbx_seq_one_letter_code
_entity_poly.pdbx_strand_id
1 'polypeptide(L)'
;MPLTPEQIADFKVLFQECLADIVQNDAFIQKVAAAIAKTIDQKIDVALKTYSAKWEMLEKENRMLVNKLDQLEQYTRRNSLRIFGVSEQKDENLEDKVVNICKQKLNVDLTSCCIDRIHRIGPNKTNRNNGRGILLKFASYKSKLILLKNRNNGRGILLKFASYKSKLILLKNRHKLRGTNIIIAEDLTKTRYDLYRSAQRKHGKKNTFISDGVVFVKVGDTRLMFILVVI
;
A
#
# COMPACT_ATOMS: atom_id res chain seq x y z
N MET A 1 -20.78 -59.80 -65.94
CA MET A 1 -20.60 -58.50 -66.65
C MET A 1 -20.15 -57.46 -65.63
N PRO A 2 -19.07 -56.72 -65.87
CA PRO A 2 -18.78 -55.52 -65.09
C PRO A 2 -19.85 -54.46 -65.37
N LEU A 3 -20.16 -53.62 -64.36
CA LEU A 3 -21.09 -52.50 -64.49
C LEU A 3 -20.64 -51.55 -65.60
N THR A 4 -21.59 -51.04 -66.37
CA THR A 4 -21.31 -50.05 -67.41
C THR A 4 -20.94 -48.70 -66.79
N PRO A 5 -20.16 -47.85 -67.50
CA PRO A 5 -19.80 -46.52 -66.99
C PRO A 5 -21.00 -45.64 -66.62
N GLU A 6 -22.13 -45.79 -67.33
CA GLU A 6 -23.39 -45.09 -67.04
C GLU A 6 -24.01 -45.55 -65.72
N GLN A 7 -24.06 -46.86 -65.47
CA GLN A 7 -24.55 -47.40 -64.19
C GLN A 7 -23.70 -46.96 -62.99
N ILE A 8 -22.39 -46.76 -63.19
CA ILE A 8 -21.49 -46.24 -62.15
C ILE A 8 -21.76 -44.75 -61.90
N ALA A 9 -22.09 -43.99 -62.94
CA ALA A 9 -22.44 -42.57 -62.82
C ALA A 9 -23.77 -42.40 -62.07
N ASP A 10 -24.80 -43.15 -62.44
CA ASP A 10 -26.11 -43.14 -61.78
C ASP A 10 -26.00 -43.53 -60.30
N PHE A 11 -25.20 -44.56 -60.00
CA PHE A 11 -24.96 -44.96 -58.61
C PHE A 11 -24.26 -43.86 -57.80
N LYS A 12 -23.33 -43.10 -58.40
CA LYS A 12 -22.68 -41.97 -57.74
C LYS A 12 -23.67 -40.85 -57.43
N VAL A 13 -24.59 -40.55 -58.35
CA VAL A 13 -25.62 -39.52 -58.17
C VAL A 13 -26.58 -39.93 -57.06
N LEU A 14 -27.14 -41.14 -57.13
CA LEU A 14 -28.00 -41.70 -56.08
C LEU A 14 -27.32 -41.72 -54.71
N PHE A 15 -26.03 -42.06 -54.67
CA PHE A 15 -25.26 -42.07 -53.42
C PHE A 15 -25.05 -40.66 -52.86
N GLN A 16 -24.80 -39.66 -53.72
CA GLN A 16 -24.69 -38.25 -53.31
C GLN A 16 -26.01 -37.71 -52.76
N GLU A 17 -27.14 -38.02 -53.39
CA GLU A 17 -28.48 -37.64 -52.93
C GLU A 17 -28.79 -38.27 -51.56
N CYS A 18 -28.54 -39.57 -51.40
CA CYS A 18 -28.70 -40.25 -50.12
C CYS A 18 -27.84 -39.61 -49.02
N LEU A 19 -26.59 -39.23 -49.34
CA LEU A 19 -25.71 -38.56 -48.38
C LEU A 19 -26.22 -37.16 -48.03
N ALA A 20 -26.76 -36.42 -48.99
CA ALA A 20 -27.34 -35.10 -48.74
C ALA A 20 -28.53 -35.19 -47.77
N ASP A 21 -29.41 -36.18 -47.95
CA ASP A 21 -30.56 -36.40 -47.07
C ASP A 21 -30.14 -36.79 -45.64
N ILE A 22 -29.09 -37.61 -45.49
CA ILE A 22 -28.55 -37.98 -44.18
C ILE A 22 -27.95 -36.78 -43.46
N VAL A 23 -27.25 -35.90 -44.18
CA VAL A 23 -26.66 -34.68 -43.60
C VAL A 23 -27.72 -33.63 -43.28
N GLN A 24 -28.80 -33.55 -44.07
CA GLN A 24 -29.94 -32.67 -43.81
C GLN A 24 -30.86 -33.19 -42.70
N ASN A 25 -30.64 -34.41 -42.21
CA ASN A 25 -31.41 -34.94 -41.09
C ASN A 25 -31.15 -34.12 -39.82
N ASP A 26 -32.18 -33.39 -39.36
CA ASP A 26 -32.13 -32.56 -38.15
C ASP A 26 -31.62 -33.32 -36.92
N ALA A 27 -31.97 -34.60 -36.78
CA ALA A 27 -31.52 -35.41 -35.65
C ALA A 27 -30.01 -35.71 -35.70
N PHE A 28 -29.43 -35.81 -36.91
CA PHE A 28 -27.98 -35.97 -37.09
C PHE A 28 -27.25 -34.65 -36.79
N ILE A 29 -27.73 -33.52 -37.34
CA ILE A 29 -27.17 -32.19 -37.10
C ILE A 29 -27.21 -31.85 -35.60
N GLN A 30 -28.32 -32.12 -34.91
CA GLN A 30 -28.44 -31.88 -33.47
C GLN A 30 -27.43 -32.69 -32.65
N LYS A 31 -27.20 -33.96 -33.01
CA LYS A 31 -26.19 -34.79 -32.33
C LYS A 31 -24.77 -34.27 -32.54
N VAL A 32 -24.44 -33.86 -33.76
CA VAL A 32 -23.12 -33.28 -34.08
C VAL A 32 -22.93 -31.93 -33.38
N ALA A 33 -23.94 -31.05 -33.42
CA ALA A 33 -23.92 -29.76 -32.75
C ALA A 33 -23.77 -29.92 -31.22
N ALA A 34 -24.49 -30.87 -30.61
CA ALA A 34 -24.36 -31.18 -29.19
C ALA A 34 -22.96 -31.70 -28.83
N ALA A 35 -22.36 -32.55 -29.67
CA ALA A 35 -20.99 -33.03 -29.45
C ALA A 35 -19.95 -31.89 -29.56
N ILE A 36 -20.10 -31.00 -30.53
CA ILE A 36 -19.24 -29.83 -30.71
C ILE A 36 -19.39 -28.88 -29.52
N ALA A 37 -20.64 -28.54 -29.14
CA ALA A 37 -20.93 -27.67 -27.99
C ALA A 37 -20.29 -28.20 -26.71
N LYS A 38 -20.47 -29.51 -26.42
CA LYS A 38 -19.84 -30.17 -25.27
C LYS A 38 -18.31 -30.04 -25.27
N THR A 39 -17.69 -30.16 -26.44
CA THR A 39 -16.21 -30.04 -26.57
C THR A 39 -15.76 -28.59 -26.35
N ILE A 40 -16.53 -27.62 -26.84
CA ILE A 40 -16.25 -26.19 -26.65
C ILE A 40 -16.42 -25.82 -25.17
N ASP A 41 -17.50 -26.26 -24.53
CA ASP A 41 -17.76 -26.00 -23.11
C ASP A 41 -16.65 -26.57 -22.22
N GLN A 42 -16.19 -27.80 -22.50
CA GLN A 42 -15.06 -28.40 -21.80
C GLN A 42 -13.78 -27.57 -21.96
N LYS A 43 -13.48 -27.09 -23.17
CA LYS A 43 -12.30 -26.25 -23.43
C LYS A 43 -12.41 -24.89 -22.74
N ILE A 44 -13.59 -24.27 -22.76
CA ILE A 44 -13.86 -22.99 -22.09
C ILE A 44 -13.72 -23.15 -20.57
N ASP A 45 -14.28 -24.20 -19.99
CA ASP A 45 -14.22 -24.44 -18.54
C ASP A 45 -12.78 -24.66 -18.05
N VAL A 46 -11.98 -25.42 -18.82
CA VAL A 46 -10.54 -25.57 -18.53
C VAL A 46 -9.82 -24.23 -18.63
N ALA A 47 -10.08 -23.44 -19.67
CA ALA A 47 -9.47 -22.12 -19.83
C ALA A 47 -9.87 -21.18 -18.67
N LEU A 48 -11.15 -21.10 -18.32
CA LEU A 48 -11.66 -20.28 -17.21
C LEU A 48 -11.02 -20.64 -15.88
N LYS A 49 -10.93 -21.94 -15.56
CA LYS A 49 -10.23 -22.42 -14.34
C LYS A 49 -8.77 -22.00 -14.34
N THR A 50 -8.09 -22.13 -15.47
CA THR A 50 -6.67 -21.76 -15.60
C THR A 50 -6.46 -20.27 -15.42
N TYR A 51 -7.30 -19.43 -16.04
CA TYR A 51 -7.21 -17.98 -15.91
C TYR A 51 -7.61 -17.50 -14.52
N SER A 52 -8.63 -18.09 -13.90
CA SER A 52 -9.03 -17.78 -12.52
C SER A 52 -7.88 -18.04 -11.54
N ALA A 53 -7.19 -19.17 -11.66
CA ALA A 53 -6.04 -19.49 -10.81
C ALA A 53 -4.87 -18.50 -11.02
N LYS A 54 -4.59 -18.13 -12.28
CA LYS A 54 -3.57 -17.11 -12.60
C LYS A 54 -3.94 -15.74 -12.01
N TRP A 55 -5.21 -15.35 -12.09
CA TRP A 55 -5.71 -14.10 -11.50
C TRP A 55 -5.50 -14.07 -9.99
N GLU A 56 -5.84 -15.15 -9.29
CA GLU A 56 -5.66 -15.24 -7.84
C GLU A 56 -4.18 -15.17 -7.43
N MET A 57 -3.30 -15.86 -8.18
CA MET A 57 -1.85 -15.77 -7.97
C MET A 57 -1.32 -14.36 -8.16
N LEU A 58 -1.73 -13.70 -9.25
CA LEU A 58 -1.25 -12.37 -9.61
C LEU A 58 -1.77 -11.31 -8.63
N GLU A 59 -3.01 -11.45 -8.17
CA GLU A 59 -3.59 -10.58 -7.13
C GLU A 59 -2.83 -10.73 -5.80
N LYS A 60 -2.52 -11.97 -5.40
CA LYS A 60 -1.71 -12.24 -4.21
C LYS A 60 -0.31 -11.64 -4.32
N GLU A 61 0.32 -11.77 -5.48
CA GLU A 61 1.64 -11.18 -5.74
C GLU A 61 1.59 -9.65 -5.69
N ASN A 62 0.60 -9.05 -6.35
CA ASN A 62 0.43 -7.60 -6.35
C ASN A 62 0.22 -7.07 -4.93
N ARG A 63 -0.58 -7.77 -4.11
CA ARG A 63 -0.74 -7.45 -2.69
C ARG A 63 0.59 -7.52 -1.92
N MET A 64 1.42 -8.54 -2.18
CA MET A 64 2.74 -8.64 -1.56
C MET A 64 3.68 -7.51 -2.01
N LEU A 65 3.65 -7.14 -3.29
CA LEU A 65 4.46 -6.05 -3.83
C LEU A 65 4.06 -4.71 -3.23
N VAL A 66 2.75 -4.42 -3.14
CA VAL A 66 2.22 -3.22 -2.48
C VAL A 66 2.68 -3.16 -1.02
N ASN A 67 2.61 -4.26 -0.28
CA ASN A 67 3.09 -4.32 1.10
C ASN A 67 4.61 -4.08 1.22
N LYS A 68 5.41 -4.65 0.30
CA LYS A 68 6.86 -4.41 0.25
C LYS A 68 7.18 -2.94 -0.08
N LEU A 69 6.44 -2.33 -1.00
CA LEU A 69 6.58 -0.92 -1.34
C LEU A 69 6.24 -0.01 -0.15
N ASP A 70 5.15 -0.26 0.58
CA ASP A 70 4.81 0.46 1.82
C ASP A 70 5.95 0.36 2.86
N GLN A 71 6.52 -0.84 3.02
CA GLN A 71 7.64 -1.06 3.94
C GLN A 71 8.90 -0.31 3.52
N LEU A 72 9.27 -0.35 2.25
CA LEU A 72 10.45 0.35 1.72
C LEU A 72 10.27 1.87 1.77
N GLU A 73 9.07 2.36 1.46
CA GLU A 73 8.74 3.77 1.60
C GLU A 73 8.84 4.21 3.07
N GLN A 74 8.30 3.42 4.01
CA GLN A 74 8.43 3.70 5.44
C GLN A 74 9.90 3.65 5.90
N TYR A 75 10.71 2.77 5.32
CA TYR A 75 12.14 2.67 5.60
C TYR A 75 12.94 3.88 5.10
N THR A 76 12.61 4.42 3.92
CA THR A 76 13.30 5.59 3.36
C THR A 76 12.92 6.88 4.09
N ARG A 77 11.64 7.05 4.46
CA ARG A 77 11.12 8.21 5.20
C ARG A 77 11.68 8.34 6.61
N ARG A 78 12.28 7.26 7.15
CA ARG A 78 12.89 7.24 8.50
C ARG A 78 13.87 8.40 8.66
N ASN A 79 14.76 8.69 7.71
CA ASN A 79 15.80 9.76 7.84
C ASN A 79 15.31 11.18 7.53
N SER A 80 14.02 11.37 7.24
CA SER A 80 13.45 12.66 6.92
C SER A 80 12.64 13.23 8.10
N LEU A 81 12.49 14.55 8.15
CA LEU A 81 11.64 15.32 9.04
C LEU A 81 10.84 16.30 8.19
N ARG A 82 9.62 16.60 8.61
CA ARG A 82 8.81 17.65 7.99
C ARG A 82 8.56 18.76 9.01
N ILE A 83 8.90 19.98 8.64
CA ILE A 83 8.74 21.18 9.47
C ILE A 83 7.62 22.01 8.87
N PHE A 84 6.67 22.46 9.69
CA PHE A 84 5.55 23.29 9.27
C PHE A 84 5.51 24.58 10.07
N GLY A 85 4.82 25.60 9.54
CA GLY A 85 4.67 26.89 10.24
C GLY A 85 5.89 27.81 10.12
N VAL A 86 6.75 27.59 9.12
CA VAL A 86 7.87 28.49 8.79
C VAL A 86 7.44 29.39 7.64
N SER A 87 7.43 30.70 7.84
CA SER A 87 7.08 31.68 6.80
C SER A 87 8.04 31.57 5.60
N GLU A 88 7.53 31.74 4.38
CA GLU A 88 8.34 31.73 3.15
C GLU A 88 8.85 33.13 2.82
N GLN A 89 10.10 33.21 2.34
CA GLN A 89 10.69 34.42 1.77
C GLN A 89 11.23 34.07 0.38
N LYS A 90 11.25 35.05 -0.54
CA LYS A 90 11.59 34.84 -1.96
C LYS A 90 13.03 34.36 -2.18
N ASP A 91 13.95 34.69 -1.27
CA ASP A 91 15.35 34.31 -1.31
C ASP A 91 15.78 33.82 0.09
N GLU A 92 15.32 32.62 0.45
CA GLU A 92 15.57 32.06 1.79
C GLU A 92 16.67 31.00 1.78
N ASN A 93 17.67 31.18 2.65
CA ASN A 93 18.53 30.08 3.04
C ASN A 93 17.78 29.21 4.06
N LEU A 94 17.22 28.10 3.58
CA LEU A 94 16.47 27.15 4.40
C LEU A 94 17.31 26.50 5.50
N GLU A 95 18.60 26.27 5.25
CA GLU A 95 19.50 25.63 6.22
C GLU A 95 19.69 26.52 7.44
N ASP A 96 20.10 27.77 7.22
CA ASP A 96 20.33 28.74 8.30
C ASP A 96 19.05 28.99 9.10
N LYS A 97 17.91 29.09 8.42
CA LYS A 97 16.60 29.29 9.05
C LYS A 97 16.23 28.12 9.95
N VAL A 98 16.44 26.89 9.49
CA VAL A 98 16.18 25.69 10.29
C VAL A 98 17.18 25.55 11.44
N VAL A 99 18.46 25.81 11.21
CA VAL A 99 19.50 25.81 12.27
C VAL A 99 19.15 26.83 13.36
N ASN A 100 18.75 28.04 12.99
CA ASN A 100 18.35 29.08 13.93
C ASN A 100 17.10 28.71 14.71
N ILE A 101 16.08 28.13 14.06
CA ILE A 101 14.89 27.61 14.73
C ILE A 101 15.27 26.51 15.73
N CYS A 102 16.16 25.60 15.35
CA CYS A 102 16.61 24.52 16.22
C CYS A 102 17.42 25.01 17.42
N LYS A 103 18.30 26.00 17.24
CA LYS A 103 19.02 26.64 18.35
C LYS A 103 18.08 27.37 19.29
N GLN A 104 17.25 28.28 18.76
CA GLN A 104 16.39 29.15 19.58
C GLN A 104 15.24 28.43 20.28
N LYS A 105 14.60 27.45 19.61
CA LYS A 105 13.40 26.79 20.12
C LYS A 105 13.68 25.44 20.75
N LEU A 106 14.74 24.75 20.34
CA LEU A 106 15.04 23.38 20.76
C LEU A 106 16.34 23.27 21.57
N ASN A 107 17.10 24.36 21.71
CA ASN A 107 18.41 24.39 22.36
C ASN A 107 19.34 23.29 21.84
N VAL A 108 19.34 23.09 20.51
CA VAL A 108 20.15 22.08 19.84
C VAL A 108 20.99 22.73 18.77
N ASP A 109 22.30 22.53 18.88
CA ASP A 109 23.24 22.92 17.84
C ASP A 109 23.21 21.90 16.69
N LEU A 110 22.57 22.31 15.61
CA LEU A 110 22.70 21.66 14.31
C LEU A 110 23.80 22.33 13.50
N THR A 111 24.69 21.51 12.96
CA THR A 111 25.70 21.93 11.97
C THR A 111 25.27 21.47 10.58
N SER A 112 25.67 22.17 9.51
CA SER A 112 25.28 21.86 8.13
C SER A 112 25.64 20.43 7.72
N CYS A 113 26.72 19.84 8.26
CA CYS A 113 27.09 18.44 8.04
C CYS A 113 26.05 17.40 8.51
N CYS A 114 25.10 17.81 9.35
CA CYS A 114 24.01 16.95 9.82
C CYS A 114 22.84 16.89 8.83
N ILE A 115 22.80 17.80 7.86
CA ILE A 115 21.73 17.97 6.89
C ILE A 115 22.21 17.38 5.55
N ASP A 116 21.44 16.44 5.02
CA ASP A 116 21.68 15.83 3.69
C ASP A 116 20.94 16.63 2.61
N ARG A 117 19.64 16.89 2.82
CA ARG A 117 18.82 17.67 1.88
C ARG A 117 17.75 18.46 2.61
N ILE A 118 17.51 19.69 2.18
CA ILE A 118 16.42 20.52 2.67
C ILE A 118 15.66 21.16 1.50
N HIS A 119 14.33 21.14 1.52
CA HIS A 119 13.52 21.83 0.51
C HIS A 119 12.07 22.04 0.98
N ARG A 120 11.38 23.03 0.40
CA ARG A 120 9.93 23.19 0.57
C ARG A 120 9.18 22.11 -0.23
N ILE A 121 8.09 21.61 0.34
CA ILE A 121 7.24 20.58 -0.25
C ILE A 121 5.87 21.17 -0.57
N GLY A 122 5.39 20.85 -1.77
CA GLY A 122 4.04 21.17 -2.22
C GLY A 122 4.00 22.38 -3.16
N PRO A 123 2.87 22.57 -3.84
CA PRO A 123 2.69 23.64 -4.82
C PRO A 123 2.82 25.01 -4.17
N ASN A 124 3.46 25.96 -4.86
CA ASN A 124 3.61 27.34 -4.43
C ASN A 124 2.23 28.01 -4.47
N LYS A 125 1.54 28.07 -3.33
CA LYS A 125 0.25 28.74 -3.19
C LYS A 125 0.49 30.09 -2.55
N THR A 126 0.24 31.15 -3.29
CA THR A 126 0.45 32.55 -2.92
C THR A 126 -0.32 33.01 -1.66
N ASN A 127 -1.29 32.23 -1.19
CA ASN A 127 -2.31 32.67 -0.22
C ASN A 127 -2.40 31.85 1.08
N ARG A 128 -1.33 31.15 1.51
CA ARG A 128 -1.31 30.52 2.84
C ARG A 128 -0.50 31.38 3.82
N ASN A 129 -1.18 31.92 4.84
CA ASN A 129 -0.53 32.59 5.99
C ASN A 129 0.55 31.71 6.67
N ASN A 130 0.49 30.39 6.48
CA ASN A 130 1.52 29.45 6.93
C ASN A 130 2.20 28.86 5.68
N GLY A 131 3.46 29.24 5.43
CA GLY A 131 4.25 28.75 4.28
C GLY A 131 4.27 27.22 4.13
N ARG A 132 4.69 26.75 2.95
CA ARG A 132 4.86 25.33 2.58
C ARG A 132 5.72 24.60 3.59
N GLY A 133 5.41 23.32 3.83
CA GLY A 133 6.20 22.50 4.74
C GLY A 133 7.63 22.30 4.21
N ILE A 134 8.62 22.27 5.09
CA ILE A 134 10.02 21.98 4.74
C ILE A 134 10.26 20.47 4.96
N LEU A 135 10.78 19.75 3.98
CA LEU A 135 11.41 18.45 4.19
C LEU A 135 12.86 18.67 4.56
N LEU A 136 13.28 18.07 5.67
CA LEU A 136 14.67 18.01 6.10
C LEU A 136 15.11 16.54 6.15
N LYS A 137 16.12 16.16 5.38
CA LYS A 137 16.76 14.85 5.45
C LYS A 137 18.08 15.00 6.17
N PHE A 138 18.37 14.12 7.13
CA PHE A 138 19.62 14.15 7.88
C PHE A 138 20.67 13.25 7.22
N ALA A 139 21.93 13.71 7.24
CA ALA A 139 23.08 12.94 6.78
C ALA A 139 23.35 11.73 7.68
N SER A 140 23.16 11.90 8.99
CA SER A 140 23.29 10.82 9.96
C SER A 140 22.09 10.75 10.88
N TYR A 141 21.71 9.51 11.16
CA TYR A 141 20.72 9.18 12.15
C TYR A 141 21.10 9.64 13.56
N LYS A 142 22.39 9.73 13.89
CA LYS A 142 22.88 10.18 15.20
C LYS A 142 22.52 11.65 15.49
N SER A 143 22.67 12.51 14.49
CA SER A 143 22.38 13.95 14.59
C SER A 143 20.90 14.25 14.85
N LYS A 144 20.00 13.44 14.27
CA LYS A 144 18.56 13.54 14.51
C LYS A 144 18.18 13.21 15.96
N LEU A 145 18.96 12.41 16.69
CA LEU A 145 18.62 11.96 18.05
C LEU A 145 18.95 12.97 19.13
N ILE A 146 20.07 13.67 18.94
CA ILE A 146 20.52 14.74 19.82
C ILE A 146 19.44 15.84 19.85
N LEU A 147 18.87 16.14 18.68
CA LEU A 147 17.80 17.13 18.53
C LEU A 147 16.49 16.78 19.27
N LEU A 148 16.26 15.50 19.56
CA LEU A 148 15.01 15.03 20.13
C LEU A 148 15.05 14.89 21.66
N LYS A 149 16.22 15.02 22.30
CA LYS A 149 16.38 14.85 23.75
C LYS A 149 16.09 16.09 24.60
N ASN A 150 16.06 17.31 24.04
CA ASN A 150 16.07 18.58 24.80
C ASN A 150 14.89 19.55 24.54
N ARG A 151 13.64 19.09 24.35
CA ARG A 151 12.52 20.00 23.99
C ARG A 151 11.64 20.45 25.15
N ASN A 152 11.49 21.78 25.28
CA ASN A 152 10.38 22.46 25.93
C ASN A 152 9.48 23.17 24.89
N ASN A 153 8.16 23.02 25.07
CA ASN A 153 7.02 23.75 24.47
C ASN A 153 6.89 23.90 22.93
N GLY A 154 5.67 23.65 22.43
CA GLY A 154 5.24 23.98 21.06
C GLY A 154 5.10 22.78 20.12
N ARG A 155 3.84 22.31 20.02
CA ARG A 155 3.14 21.45 19.02
C ARG A 155 3.99 20.54 18.10
N GLY A 156 3.68 19.24 18.19
CA GLY A 156 3.88 18.21 17.16
C GLY A 156 5.30 17.98 16.65
N ILE A 157 6.13 17.28 17.43
CA ILE A 157 7.43 16.80 16.96
C ILE A 157 7.30 15.40 16.38
N LEU A 158 7.76 15.23 15.14
CA LEU A 158 8.00 13.91 14.59
C LEU A 158 9.30 13.34 15.19
N LEU A 159 9.16 12.50 16.22
CA LEU A 159 10.26 11.83 16.91
C LEU A 159 10.73 10.61 16.11
N LYS A 160 12.04 10.54 15.79
CA LYS A 160 12.67 9.31 15.27
C LYS A 160 13.75 8.83 16.23
N PHE A 161 13.55 7.66 16.79
CA PHE A 161 14.44 7.02 17.75
C PHE A 161 15.62 6.35 17.09
N ALA A 162 16.75 6.26 17.80
CA ALA A 162 18.11 5.78 17.46
C ALA A 162 18.24 4.29 17.27
N SER A 163 17.30 3.59 17.85
CA SER A 163 17.23 2.17 17.84
C SER A 163 15.78 1.84 18.08
N TYR A 164 15.38 0.70 17.54
CA TYR A 164 14.10 0.09 17.85
C TYR A 164 13.89 0.01 19.38
N LYS A 165 14.96 -0.35 20.11
CA LYS A 165 14.97 -0.41 21.58
C LYS A 165 14.63 0.93 22.23
N SER A 166 15.21 2.04 21.76
CA SER A 166 14.94 3.38 22.31
C SER A 166 13.52 3.86 22.03
N LYS A 167 12.94 3.51 20.86
CA LYS A 167 11.53 3.77 20.52
C LYS A 167 10.60 3.03 21.47
N LEU A 168 10.84 1.73 21.64
CA LEU A 168 10.04 0.89 22.52
C LEU A 168 10.09 1.39 23.97
N ILE A 169 11.27 1.79 24.44
CA ILE A 169 11.43 2.34 25.79
C ILE A 169 10.62 3.64 25.96
N LEU A 170 10.65 4.56 25.00
CA LEU A 170 9.87 5.80 25.10
C LEU A 170 8.36 5.53 25.02
N LEU A 171 7.92 4.69 24.07
CA LEU A 171 6.50 4.35 23.90
C LEU A 171 5.94 3.60 25.12
N LYS A 172 6.72 2.74 25.78
CA LYS A 172 6.34 2.12 27.05
C LYS A 172 6.20 3.16 28.17
N ASN A 173 7.10 4.14 28.23
CA ASN A 173 7.12 5.16 29.28
C ASN A 173 6.19 6.37 29.04
N ARG A 174 5.53 6.48 27.88
CA ARG A 174 4.68 7.64 27.54
C ARG A 174 3.54 7.93 28.52
N HIS A 175 3.14 6.94 29.33
CA HIS A 175 2.13 7.12 30.38
C HIS A 175 2.56 8.15 31.44
N LYS A 176 3.87 8.34 31.62
CA LYS A 176 4.46 9.35 32.51
C LYS A 176 4.23 10.80 32.03
N LEU A 177 3.73 10.98 30.81
CA LEU A 177 3.41 12.29 30.23
C LEU A 177 1.93 12.67 30.42
N ARG A 178 1.12 11.81 31.07
CA ARG A 178 -0.28 12.12 31.41
C ARG A 178 -0.32 13.32 32.36
N GLY A 179 -1.25 14.26 32.11
CA GLY A 179 -1.34 15.52 32.86
C GLY A 179 -0.49 16.66 32.28
N THR A 180 0.36 16.38 31.29
CA THR A 180 1.03 17.40 30.49
C THR A 180 0.30 17.64 29.16
N ASN A 181 0.59 18.74 28.48
CA ASN A 181 0.09 19.02 27.13
C ASN A 181 0.84 18.25 26.02
N ILE A 182 1.57 17.18 26.34
CA ILE A 182 2.47 16.44 25.42
C ILE A 182 1.85 15.11 25.02
N ILE A 183 1.75 14.85 23.71
CA ILE A 183 1.25 13.59 23.14
C ILE A 183 2.34 12.96 22.25
N ILE A 184 2.64 11.68 22.51
CA ILE A 184 3.60 10.88 21.74
C ILE A 184 2.87 9.74 21.02
N ALA A 185 2.92 9.75 19.68
CA ALA A 185 2.32 8.76 18.81
C ALA A 185 3.32 8.29 17.74
N GLU A 186 3.13 7.07 17.22
CA GLU A 186 3.92 6.55 16.11
C GLU A 186 3.54 7.22 14.79
N ASP A 187 4.54 7.40 13.92
CA ASP A 187 4.34 7.86 12.55
C ASP A 187 3.96 6.69 11.64
N LEU A 188 2.77 6.75 11.07
CA LEU A 188 2.17 5.68 10.29
C LEU A 188 2.02 6.12 8.83
N THR A 189 2.16 5.17 7.90
CA THR A 189 1.71 5.38 6.52
C THR A 189 0.22 5.67 6.50
N LYS A 190 -0.28 6.33 5.46
CA LYS A 190 -1.70 6.71 5.36
C LYS A 190 -2.61 5.51 5.57
N THR A 191 -2.30 4.39 4.90
CA THR A 191 -3.01 3.12 5.03
C THR A 191 -3.08 2.62 6.47
N ARG A 192 -1.96 2.65 7.21
CA ARG A 192 -1.90 2.20 8.61
C ARG A 192 -2.59 3.18 9.56
N TYR A 193 -2.50 4.47 9.28
CA TYR A 193 -3.24 5.49 10.03
C TYR A 193 -4.75 5.32 9.87
N ASP A 194 -5.21 5.10 8.64
CA ASP A 194 -6.61 4.85 8.33
C ASP A 194 -7.10 3.55 8.96
N LEU A 195 -6.27 2.49 8.95
CA LEU A 195 -6.54 1.25 9.68
C LEU A 195 -6.68 1.50 11.18
N TYR A 196 -5.73 2.23 11.78
CA TYR A 196 -5.76 2.57 13.19
C TYR A 196 -7.02 3.36 13.56
N ARG A 197 -7.39 4.36 12.76
CA ARG A 197 -8.62 5.14 12.98
C ARG A 197 -9.88 4.30 12.85
N SER A 198 -9.89 3.36 11.93
CA SER A 198 -11.02 2.43 11.75
C SER A 198 -11.14 1.47 12.95
N ALA A 199 -10.01 0.94 13.43
CA ALA A 199 -9.95 0.12 14.64
C ALA A 199 -10.40 0.89 15.89
N GLN A 200 -9.97 2.15 16.04
CA GLN A 200 -10.41 3.03 17.14
C GLN A 200 -11.91 3.29 17.13
N ARG A 201 -12.51 3.46 15.95
CA ARG A 201 -13.96 3.65 15.79
C ARG A 201 -14.74 2.41 16.22
N LYS A 202 -14.24 1.23 15.86
CA LYS A 202 -14.91 -0.05 16.12
C LYS A 202 -14.75 -0.56 17.55
N HIS A 203 -13.57 -0.42 18.15
CA HIS A 203 -13.23 -1.04 19.44
C HIS A 203 -12.95 -0.04 20.57
N GLY A 204 -12.94 1.25 20.27
CA GLY A 204 -12.69 2.33 21.22
C GLY A 204 -11.22 2.61 21.45
N LYS A 205 -10.88 3.89 21.66
CA LYS A 205 -9.49 4.37 21.84
C LYS A 205 -8.72 3.71 22.98
N LYS A 206 -9.41 3.27 24.04
CA LYS A 206 -8.79 2.60 25.20
C LYS A 206 -8.30 1.18 24.87
N ASN A 207 -8.95 0.53 23.91
CA ASN A 207 -8.68 -0.85 23.54
C ASN A 207 -7.81 -0.95 22.28
N THR A 208 -7.65 0.12 21.51
CA THR A 208 -6.80 0.13 20.32
C THR A 208 -5.47 0.83 20.59
N PHE A 209 -4.36 0.17 20.29
CA PHE A 209 -3.03 0.77 20.40
C PHE A 209 -2.13 0.34 19.25
N ILE A 210 -1.10 1.14 19.01
CA ILE A 210 -0.09 0.88 17.98
C ILE A 210 1.17 0.41 18.69
N SER A 211 1.81 -0.61 18.14
CA SER A 211 3.18 -0.99 18.48
C SER A 211 3.92 -1.37 17.21
N ASP A 212 5.02 -0.67 16.96
CA ASP A 212 5.89 -0.86 15.80
C ASP A 212 5.19 -0.78 14.44
N GLY A 213 4.31 0.19 14.30
CA GLY A 213 3.53 0.37 13.08
C GLY A 213 2.46 -0.71 12.84
N VAL A 214 2.24 -1.62 13.79
CA VAL A 214 1.15 -2.61 13.77
C VAL A 214 0.04 -2.14 14.70
N VAL A 215 -1.21 -2.29 14.26
CA VAL A 215 -2.40 -1.93 15.04
C VAL A 215 -2.86 -3.14 15.83
N PHE A 216 -2.94 -2.98 17.15
CA PHE A 216 -3.43 -3.98 18.10
C PHE A 216 -4.77 -3.55 18.69
N VAL A 217 -5.64 -4.52 18.94
CA VAL A 217 -6.90 -4.34 19.65
C VAL A 217 -6.96 -5.31 20.83
N LYS A 218 -7.21 -4.77 22.02
CA LYS A 218 -7.53 -5.54 23.22
C LYS A 218 -8.98 -5.99 23.17
N VAL A 219 -9.21 -7.30 23.31
CA VAL A 219 -10.52 -7.95 23.34
C VAL A 219 -10.64 -8.70 24.66
N GLY A 220 -11.57 -8.30 25.54
CA GLY A 220 -11.66 -8.82 26.91
C GLY A 220 -10.47 -8.40 27.80
N ASP A 221 -10.20 -9.15 28.87
CA ASP A 221 -9.20 -8.75 29.87
C ASP A 221 -7.74 -8.98 29.45
N THR A 222 -7.46 -9.90 28.52
CA THR A 222 -6.09 -10.29 28.17
C THR A 222 -5.83 -10.56 26.69
N ARG A 223 -6.84 -10.73 25.82
CA ARG A 223 -6.58 -11.09 24.41
C ARG A 223 -6.18 -9.86 23.61
N LEU A 224 -5.01 -9.92 22.97
CA LEU A 224 -4.54 -8.92 22.00
C LEU A 224 -4.72 -9.51 20.60
N MET A 225 -5.55 -8.89 19.76
CA MET A 225 -5.63 -9.20 18.34
C MET A 225 -4.78 -8.21 17.53
N PHE A 226 -3.96 -8.74 16.63
CA PHE A 226 -3.29 -7.95 15.59
C PHE A 226 -4.25 -7.76 14.43
N ILE A 227 -4.45 -6.51 14.00
CA ILE A 227 -5.18 -6.24 12.77
C ILE A 227 -4.15 -6.13 11.66
N LEU A 228 -4.01 -7.19 10.86
CA LEU A 228 -3.29 -7.09 9.59
C LEU A 228 -4.11 -6.23 8.63
N VAL A 229 -3.41 -5.41 7.86
CA VAL A 229 -4.00 -4.73 6.71
C VAL A 229 -4.43 -5.83 5.73
N VAL A 230 -5.71 -6.19 5.73
CA VAL A 230 -6.32 -6.90 4.60
C VAL A 230 -6.71 -5.79 3.63
N ILE A 231 -5.84 -5.55 2.65
CA ILE A 231 -6.24 -4.92 1.38
C ILE A 231 -6.58 -6.04 0.43
#